data_AF-A0A2A4TLB2-F1
#
_entry.id   AF-A0A2A4TLB2-F1
#
_cell.length_a   1.000
_cell.length_b   1.000
_cell.length_c   1.000
_cell.angle_alpha   90.00
_cell.angle_beta   90.00
_cell.angle_gamma   90.00
#
_symmetry.space_group_name_H-M   'P 1'
#
loop_
_entity.id
_entity.type
_entity.pdbx_description
1 polymer ?
#
loop_
_entity_poly.entity_id
_entity_poly.type
_entity_poly.pdbx_seq_one_letter_code
_entity_poly.pdbx_strand_id
1 'polypeptide(L)' 'MWIKTQNNKELVDVSSIKIVKSGKKAYIMAVINGAGFWLSGDTIIGKYGTMDEAILALNKIETSISNRENIHVMSTN' A
#
# COMPACT_ATOMS: atom_id res chain seq x y z
N MET A 1 -10.35 -1.20 3.59
CA MET A 1 -9.53 -0.91 4.80
C MET A 1 -8.86 0.41 4.54
N TRP A 2 -8.72 1.28 5.56
CA TRP A 2 -8.01 2.53 5.37
C TRP A 2 -6.50 2.34 5.56
N ILE A 3 -5.71 2.85 4.62
CA ILE A 3 -4.25 2.88 4.73
C ILE A 3 -3.77 4.32 4.80
N LYS A 4 -2.99 4.64 5.82
CA LYS A 4 -2.19 5.86 5.84
C LYS A 4 -0.91 5.62 5.04
N THR A 5 -0.84 6.22 3.85
CA THR A 5 0.22 6.00 2.88
C THR A 5 1.59 6.48 3.40
N GLN A 6 2.66 5.86 2.90
CA GLN A 6 4.03 6.25 3.24
C GLN A 6 4.43 7.59 2.60
N ASN A 7 3.99 7.83 1.35
CA ASN A 7 4.48 8.96 0.55
C ASN A 7 3.84 10.30 0.92
N ASN A 8 2.51 10.37 1.01
CA ASN A 8 1.78 11.63 1.26
C ASN A 8 1.12 11.69 2.64
N LYS A 9 1.25 10.63 3.46
CA LYS A 9 0.54 10.47 4.74
C LYS A 9 -0.98 10.60 4.61
N GLU A 10 -1.49 10.46 3.39
CA GLU A 10 -2.91 10.46 3.07
C GLU A 10 -3.56 9.17 3.57
N LEU A 11 -4.78 9.31 4.09
CA LEU A 11 -5.62 8.19 4.48
C LEU A 11 -6.49 7.80 3.27
N VAL A 12 -6.24 6.63 2.70
CA VAL A 12 -6.94 6.13 1.51
C VAL A 12 -7.68 4.84 1.83
N ASP A 13 -8.93 4.71 1.38
CA ASP A 13 -9.64 3.42 1.48
C ASP A 13 -9.23 2.54 0.31
N VAL A 14 -8.77 1.33 0.59
CA VAL A 14 -8.22 0.41 -0.40
C VAL A 14 -9.04 -0.88 -0.51
N SER A 15 -9.18 -1.39 -1.74
CA SER A 15 -9.80 -2.68 -2.06
C SER A 15 -8.79 -3.79 -2.32
N SER A 16 -7.70 -3.50 -3.02
CA SER A 16 -6.66 -4.48 -3.33
C SER A 16 -5.28 -3.86 -3.29
N ILE A 17 -4.29 -4.69 -2.98
CA ILE A 17 -2.89 -4.28 -2.80
C ILE A 17 -2.00 -5.27 -3.54
N LYS A 18 -0.94 -4.78 -4.17
CA LYS A 18 0.07 -5.61 -4.84
C LYS A 18 1.46 -5.00 -4.72
N ILE A 19 2.48 -5.85 -4.82
CA ILE A 19 3.86 -5.41 -4.99
C ILE A 19 4.20 -5.38 -6.47
N VAL A 20 4.87 -4.31 -6.90
CA VAL A 20 5.44 -4.18 -8.23
C VAL A 20 6.93 -3.90 -8.11
N LYS A 21 7.74 -4.63 -8.89
CA LYS A 21 9.18 -4.40 -9.00
C LYS A 21 9.48 -3.55 -10.24
N SER A 22 10.26 -2.49 -10.07
CA SER A 22 10.79 -1.71 -11.19
C SER A 22 12.29 -1.50 -11.02
N GLY A 23 13.07 -2.22 -11.82
CA GLY A 23 14.53 -2.26 -11.72
C GLY A 23 15.01 -2.75 -10.35
N LYS A 24 15.79 -1.90 -9.67
CA LYS A 24 16.31 -2.17 -8.32
C LYS A 24 15.30 -1.82 -7.21
N LYS A 25 14.20 -1.14 -7.53
CA LYS A 25 13.22 -0.66 -6.54
C LYS A 25 11.99 -1.56 -6.51
N ALA A 26 11.32 -1.58 -5.36
CA ALA A 26 10.04 -2.24 -5.17
C ALA A 26 9.00 -1.24 -4.65
N TYR A 27 7.74 -1.43 -5.05
CA TYR A 27 6.64 -0.53 -4.78
C TYR A 27 5.46 -1.32 -4.26
N ILE A 28 4.78 -0.79 -3.24
CA ILE A 28 3.45 -1.27 -2.88
C ILE A 28 2.45 -0.36 -3.58
N MET A 29 1.61 -0.95 -4.41
CA MET A 29 0.52 -0.27 -5.09
C MET A 29 -0.82 -0.75 -4.54
N ALA A 30 -1.80 0.15 -4.48
CA ALA A 30 -3.14 -0.17 -4.04
C ALA A 30 -4.20 0.44 -4.96
N VAL A 31 -5.32 -0.25 -5.08
CA VAL A 31 -6.52 0.24 -5.73
C VAL A 31 -7.36 0.96 -4.69
N ILE A 32 -7.64 2.25 -4.92
CA ILE A 32 -8.37 3.11 -3.99
C ILE A 32 -9.87 3.03 -4.29
N ASN A 33 -10.69 2.79 -3.27
CA ASN A 33 -12.15 2.79 -3.36
C ASN A 33 -12.66 4.23 -3.54
N GLY A 34 -13.62 4.43 -4.44
CA GLY A 34 -14.22 5.76 -4.67
C GLY A 34 -13.32 6.73 -5.44
N ALA A 35 -12.14 6.30 -5.85
CA ALA A 35 -11.41 6.91 -6.96
C ALA A 35 -12.34 6.81 -8.19
N GLY A 36 -12.95 7.93 -8.60
CA GLY A 36 -13.91 7.95 -9.71
C GLY A 36 -13.35 7.29 -10.96
N PHE A 37 -14.19 6.99 -11.96
CA PHE A 37 -13.88 6.22 -13.18
C PHE A 37 -12.58 6.60 -13.94
N TRP A 38 -11.96 7.73 -13.61
CA TRP A 38 -10.68 8.25 -14.12
C TRP A 38 -9.44 7.95 -13.26
N LEU A 39 -9.61 7.60 -11.98
CA LEU A 39 -8.55 7.35 -10.99
C LEU A 39 -8.44 5.86 -10.62
N SER A 40 -9.07 4.96 -11.39
CA SER A 40 -8.99 3.49 -11.25
C SER A 40 -7.61 2.92 -11.61
N GLY A 41 -6.56 3.68 -11.34
CA GLY A 41 -5.17 3.30 -11.47
C GLY A 41 -4.63 2.86 -10.12
N ASP A 42 -3.84 1.80 -10.14
CA ASP A 42 -3.02 1.42 -9.00
C ASP A 42 -2.22 2.65 -8.51
N THR A 43 -2.41 3.04 -7.26
CA THR A 43 -1.71 4.17 -6.64
C THR A 43 -0.54 3.66 -5.82
N ILE A 44 0.63 4.26 -5.97
CA ILE A 44 1.82 3.90 -5.19
C ILE A 44 1.65 4.41 -3.75
N ILE A 45 1.42 3.49 -2.82
CA ILE A 45 1.24 3.79 -1.39
C ILE A 45 2.54 3.62 -0.58
N GLY A 46 3.52 2.87 -1.10
CA GLY A 46 4.83 2.68 -0.47
C GLY A 46 5.97 2.47 -1.48
N LYS A 47 7.18 2.87 -1.09
CA LYS A 47 8.41 2.79 -1.91
C LYS A 47 9.54 2.18 -1.09
N TYR A 48 10.20 1.17 -1.65
CA TYR A 48 11.22 0.37 -0.98
C TYR A 48 12.48 0.20 -1.83
N GLY A 49 13.62 0.10 -1.15
CA GLY A 49 14.93 -0.08 -1.78
C GLY A 49 15.17 -1.51 -2.25
N THR A 50 14.52 -2.48 -1.61
CA THR A 50 14.62 -3.90 -1.94
C THR A 50 13.24 -4.57 -2.02
N MET A 51 13.17 -5.74 -2.68
CA MET A 51 11.95 -6.55 -2.71
C MET A 51 11.59 -7.07 -1.32
N ASP A 52 12.58 -7.48 -0.53
CA ASP A 52 12.36 -8.03 0.81
C ASP A 52 11.73 -7.02 1.76
N GLU A 53 12.16 -5.75 1.69
CA GLU A 53 11.52 -4.64 2.42
C GLU A 53 10.05 -4.47 2.02
N ALA A 54 9.74 -4.54 0.73
CA ALA A 54 8.37 -4.42 0.25
C ALA A 54 7.50 -5.61 0.69
N ILE A 55 8.06 -6.83 0.69
CA ILE A 55 7.38 -8.03 1.18
C ILE A 55 7.10 -7.92 2.67
N LEU A 56 8.07 -7.49 3.48
CA LEU A 56 7.87 -7.29 4.91
C LEU A 56 6.78 -6.27 5.20
N ALA A 57 6.72 -5.18 4.44
CA ALA A 57 5.67 -4.19 4.58
C ALA A 57 4.29 -4.73 4.14
N LEU A 58 4.22 -5.50 3.05
CA LEU A 58 2.98 -6.14 2.61
C LEU A 58 2.46 -7.13 3.67
N ASN A 59 3.33 -7.98 4.23
CA ASN A 59 2.96 -8.93 5.27
C ASN A 59 2.36 -8.23 6.51
N LYS A 60 2.86 -7.04 6.87
CA LYS A 60 2.27 -6.23 7.95
C LYS A 60 0.86 -5.75 7.60
N ILE A 61 0.63 -5.32 6.36
CA ILE A 61 -0.70 -4.92 5.90
C ILE A 61 -1.65 -6.14 5.92
N GLU A 62 -1.21 -7.29 5.42
CA GLU A 62 -1.98 -8.54 5.44
C GLU A 62 -2.29 -9.01 6.86
N THR A 63 -1.36 -8.81 7.80
CA THR A 63 -1.57 -9.08 9.22
C THR A 63 -2.67 -8.17 9.77
N SER A 64 -2.60 -6.85 9.50
CA SER A 64 -3.67 -5.92 9.87
C SER A 64 -5.04 -6.32 9.28
N ILE A 65 -5.05 -6.81 8.04
CA ILE A 65 -6.29 -7.28 7.38
C ILE A 65 -6.84 -8.50 8.10
N SER A 66 -5.97 -9.45 8.43
CA SER A 66 -6.32 -10.67 9.15
C SER A 66 -6.82 -10.37 10.57
N ASN A 67 -6.24 -9.37 11.22
CA ASN A 67 -6.68 -8.85 12.52
C ASN A 67 -7.99 -8.04 12.46
N ARG A 68 -8.56 -7.83 11.26
CA ARG A 68 -9.75 -7.00 11.02
C ARG A 68 -9.56 -5.56 11.51
N GLU A 69 -8.35 -5.03 11.41
CA GLU A 69 -8.08 -3.63 11.71
C GLU A 69 -8.78 -2.73 10.68
N ASN A 70 -9.32 -1.61 11.13
CA ASN A 70 -9.98 -0.65 10.23
C ASN A 70 -8.98 0.28 9.53
N ILE A 71 -7.84 0.54 10.18
CA ILE A 71 -6.81 1.48 9.74
C ILE A 71 -5.44 0.84 9.90
N HIS A 72 -4.66 0.78 8.82
CA HIS A 72 -3.24 0.44 8.86
C HIS A 72 -2.38 1.68 8.57
N VAL A 73 -1.32 1.89 9.35
CA VAL A 73 -0.38 3.00 9.16
C VAL A 73 0.94 2.46 8.64
N MET A 74 1.31 2.85 7.41
CA MET A 74 2.58 2.42 6.84
C MET A 74 3.76 3.06 7.58
N SER A 75 4.80 2.28 7.83
CA SER A 75 6.03 2.78 8.44
C SER A 75 6.76 3.71 7.46
N THR A 76 7.20 4.88 7.94
CA THR A 76 8.13 5.75 7.20
C THR A 76 9.55 5.20 7.37
N ASN A 77 10.20 4.86 6.25
CA ASN A 77 11.66 4.68 6.23
C ASN A 77 12.39 6.01 6.41
#